data_AF-A0A371IGH0-F1
#
_entry.id   AF-A0A371IGH0-F1
#
_cell.length_a   1.000
_cell.length_b   1.000
_cell.length_c   1.000
_cell.angle_alpha   90.00
_cell.angle_beta   90.00
_cell.angle_gamma   90.00
#
_symmetry.space_group_name_H-M   'P 1'
#
loop_
_entity.id
_entity.type
_entity.pdbx_description
1 polymer ?
#
loop_
_entity_poly.entity_id
_entity_poly.type
_entity_poly.pdbx_seq_one_letter_code
_entity_poly.pdbx_strand_id
1 'polypeptide(L)'
;ARSENDLSSLPADVSLRGQRVVLIETFLGRNVTGLRQIELFYILKWILLREKENERQASLWIIIFSYVGNYFWTHYFFTVLGASYTFPSWKMNNVPHTTFLLTHVCFLFYHVSSNITLRRLRHYTADLPDKVRWATEAALILALAYFIAYLETVAISNFPYYEFVDRESMYKVGCLFYAIYFIVSFPMFIRIDEKPGDKWDLPRVAVDALAAAMLVTIVLDLWRIFLGPIVSIPGTKQCPQVGLPWFTGHANLP
;
A
#
# COMPACT_ATOMS: atom_id res chain seq x y z
N ALA A 1 10.86 -53.66 -51.91
CA ALA A 1 9.89 -54.13 -50.90
C ALA A 1 10.51 -53.95 -49.52
N ARG A 2 9.75 -53.38 -48.56
CA ARG A 2 9.92 -53.43 -47.08
C ARG A 2 11.33 -53.19 -46.52
N SER A 3 11.63 -52.06 -45.88
CA SER A 3 11.26 -51.64 -44.51
C SER A 3 11.46 -52.72 -43.44
N GLU A 4 12.42 -52.48 -42.52
CA GLU A 4 12.22 -52.62 -41.07
C GLU A 4 13.44 -52.11 -40.29
N ASN A 5 13.17 -51.67 -39.06
CA ASN A 5 14.04 -51.22 -37.98
C ASN A 5 14.57 -49.77 -38.03
N ASP A 6 13.86 -48.87 -37.37
CA ASP A 6 14.39 -48.39 -36.09
C ASP A 6 13.30 -47.96 -35.11
N LEU A 7 13.38 -48.52 -33.90
CA LEU A 7 12.57 -48.21 -32.73
C LEU A 7 13.18 -46.99 -32.04
N SER A 8 12.47 -45.86 -31.99
CA SER A 8 12.58 -44.90 -30.89
C SER A 8 11.52 -43.82 -31.01
N SER A 9 10.47 -43.89 -30.18
CA SER A 9 9.83 -42.74 -29.50
C SER A 9 8.40 -43.08 -29.04
N LEU A 10 8.28 -43.42 -27.77
CA LEU A 10 7.11 -43.06 -26.96
C LEU A 10 7.55 -41.84 -26.12
N PRO A 11 6.65 -40.88 -25.81
CA PRO A 11 5.76 -41.12 -24.70
C PRO A 11 4.30 -40.71 -24.93
N ALA A 12 3.46 -41.35 -24.12
CA ALA A 12 2.08 -41.01 -23.83
C ALA A 12 1.95 -39.58 -23.28
N ASP A 13 0.89 -38.89 -23.71
CA ASP A 13 -0.07 -38.14 -22.90
C ASP A 13 -0.70 -37.03 -23.78
N VAL A 14 -1.65 -37.43 -24.61
CA VAL A 14 -2.54 -36.50 -25.33
C VAL A 14 -3.96 -36.94 -25.03
N SER A 15 -4.43 -36.62 -23.82
CA SER A 15 -5.85 -36.71 -23.49
C SER A 15 -6.21 -35.62 -22.50
N LEU A 16 -7.41 -35.03 -22.68
CA LEU A 16 -8.12 -34.12 -21.76
C LEU A 16 -7.92 -32.60 -21.87
N ARG A 17 -7.30 -32.05 -22.93
CA ARG A 17 -7.34 -30.58 -23.16
C ARG A 17 -8.00 -30.13 -24.47
N GLY A 18 -8.20 -31.03 -25.43
CA GLY A 18 -8.76 -30.71 -26.75
C GLY A 18 -10.29 -30.69 -26.87
N GLN A 19 -11.03 -31.14 -25.85
CA GLN A 19 -12.47 -31.42 -25.97
C GLN A 19 -13.40 -30.41 -25.26
N ARG A 20 -12.86 -29.34 -24.64
CA ARG A 20 -13.66 -28.29 -24.00
C ARG A 20 -13.79 -26.98 -24.80
N VAL A 21 -13.18 -26.90 -25.99
CA VAL A 21 -13.16 -25.65 -26.78
C VAL A 21 -14.14 -25.70 -27.97
N VAL A 22 -14.50 -26.90 -28.45
CA VAL A 22 -15.27 -27.03 -29.72
C VAL A 22 -16.80 -26.93 -29.54
N LEU A 23 -17.33 -26.97 -28.31
CA LEU A 23 -18.79 -26.95 -28.09
C LEU A 23 -19.38 -25.56 -27.79
N ILE A 24 -18.56 -24.53 -27.59
CA ILE A 24 -19.05 -23.16 -27.30
C ILE A 24 -18.97 -22.25 -28.53
N GLU A 25 -18.15 -22.57 -29.52
CA GLU A 25 -18.03 -21.77 -30.76
C GLU A 25 -19.23 -21.92 -31.71
N THR A 26 -20.06 -22.96 -31.55
CA THR A 26 -21.18 -23.22 -32.47
C THR A 26 -22.50 -22.54 -32.06
N PHE A 27 -22.57 -21.84 -30.91
CA PHE A 27 -23.83 -21.27 -30.41
C PHE A 27 -23.96 -19.75 -30.45
N LEU A 28 -22.94 -19.00 -30.87
CA LEU A 28 -23.01 -17.54 -30.97
C LEU A 28 -22.84 -17.08 -32.41
N GLY A 29 -23.88 -17.35 -33.19
CA GLY A 29 -24.07 -16.76 -34.51
C GLY A 29 -24.18 -15.24 -34.45
N ARG A 30 -23.46 -14.59 -35.37
CA ARG A 30 -23.73 -13.29 -36.00
C ARG A 30 -24.43 -12.23 -35.14
N ASN A 31 -23.67 -11.23 -34.68
CA ASN A 31 -23.91 -9.81 -34.98
C ASN A 31 -22.80 -8.93 -34.38
N VAL A 32 -22.64 -7.73 -34.95
CA VAL A 32 -21.48 -6.79 -34.92
C VAL A 32 -21.18 -6.16 -33.54
N THR A 33 -21.45 -6.85 -32.44
CA THR A 33 -21.17 -6.41 -31.04
C THR A 33 -20.10 -7.26 -30.33
N GLY A 34 -19.66 -8.37 -30.93
CA GLY A 34 -18.73 -9.32 -30.33
C GLY A 34 -17.27 -8.85 -30.20
N LEU A 35 -16.77 -8.04 -31.15
CA LEU A 35 -15.37 -7.57 -31.13
C LEU A 35 -15.05 -6.70 -29.91
N ARG A 36 -15.96 -5.81 -29.48
CA ARG A 36 -15.79 -5.03 -28.24
C ARG A 36 -15.91 -5.88 -26.97
N GLN A 37 -16.77 -6.90 -26.97
CA GLN A 37 -16.94 -7.81 -25.83
C GLN A 37 -15.72 -8.72 -25.63
N ILE A 38 -15.15 -9.21 -26.73
CA ILE A 38 -13.93 -10.04 -26.71
C ILE A 38 -12.72 -9.20 -26.28
N GLU A 39 -12.55 -7.99 -26.83
CA GLU A 39 -11.54 -7.02 -26.38
C GLU A 39 -11.71 -6.70 -24.89
N LEU A 40 -12.92 -6.37 -24.43
CA LEU A 40 -13.18 -6.13 -23.00
C LEU A 40 -12.87 -7.36 -22.15
N PHE A 41 -13.21 -8.56 -22.61
CA PHE A 41 -12.94 -9.79 -21.88
C PHE A 41 -11.44 -10.06 -21.77
N TYR A 42 -10.67 -9.86 -22.84
CA TYR A 42 -9.21 -9.98 -22.81
C TYR A 42 -8.57 -8.87 -21.98
N ILE A 43 -9.09 -7.64 -22.03
CA ILE A 43 -8.65 -6.53 -21.17
C ILE A 43 -8.95 -6.84 -19.70
N LEU A 44 -10.15 -7.32 -19.37
CA LEU A 44 -10.56 -7.66 -18.01
C LEU A 44 -9.76 -8.86 -17.47
N LYS A 45 -9.57 -9.88 -18.31
CA LYS A 45 -8.74 -11.05 -17.99
C LYS A 45 -7.27 -10.67 -17.88
N TRP A 46 -6.77 -9.74 -18.68
CA TRP A 46 -5.41 -9.21 -18.58
C TRP A 46 -5.23 -8.35 -17.33
N ILE A 47 -6.21 -7.50 -16.98
CA ILE A 47 -6.24 -6.76 -15.71
C ILE A 47 -6.20 -7.75 -14.53
N LEU A 48 -7.09 -8.74 -14.51
CA LEU A 48 -7.18 -9.73 -13.44
C LEU A 48 -5.95 -10.65 -13.34
N LEU A 49 -5.37 -11.07 -14.47
CA LEU A 49 -4.16 -11.90 -14.49
C LEU A 49 -2.90 -11.11 -14.12
N ARG A 50 -2.82 -9.83 -14.53
CA ARG A 50 -1.77 -8.90 -14.11
C ARG A 50 -1.87 -8.57 -12.63
N GLU A 51 -3.08 -8.51 -12.09
CA GLU A 51 -3.31 -8.28 -10.67
C GLU A 51 -2.82 -9.46 -9.81
N LYS A 52 -3.04 -10.70 -10.26
CA LYS A 52 -2.67 -11.91 -9.51
C LYS A 52 -1.16 -12.11 -9.30
N GLU A 53 -0.32 -11.65 -10.22
CA GLU A 53 1.15 -11.76 -10.09
C GLU A 53 1.71 -10.60 -9.24
N ASN A 54 1.06 -9.43 -9.31
CA ASN A 54 1.43 -8.24 -8.55
C ASN A 54 0.99 -8.30 -7.08
N GLU A 55 0.03 -9.16 -6.72
CA GLU A 55 -0.50 -9.31 -5.36
C GLU A 55 0.60 -9.52 -4.31
N ARG A 56 1.60 -10.38 -4.60
CA ARG A 56 2.66 -10.70 -3.65
C ARG A 56 3.63 -9.54 -3.43
N GLN A 57 3.97 -8.83 -4.50
CA GLN A 57 4.84 -7.66 -4.44
C GLN A 57 4.12 -6.51 -3.71
N ALA A 58 2.86 -6.26 -4.06
CA ALA A 58 2.02 -5.26 -3.41
C ALA A 58 1.88 -5.51 -1.91
N SER A 59 1.56 -6.76 -1.53
CA SER A 59 1.47 -7.14 -0.12
C SER A 59 2.82 -6.99 0.58
N LEU A 60 3.93 -7.48 0.00
CA LEU A 60 5.26 -7.34 0.59
C LEU A 60 5.65 -5.87 0.82
N TRP A 61 5.42 -5.00 -0.18
CA TRP A 61 5.70 -3.58 -0.08
C TRP A 61 4.94 -2.96 1.09
N ILE A 62 3.64 -3.25 1.21
CA ILE A 62 2.80 -2.72 2.30
C ILE A 62 3.19 -3.31 3.64
N ILE A 63 3.56 -4.59 3.74
CA ILE A 63 4.06 -5.19 5.00
C ILE A 63 5.27 -4.42 5.50
N ILE A 64 6.25 -4.17 4.65
CA ILE A 64 7.48 -3.45 5.02
C ILE A 64 7.16 -2.01 5.41
N PHE A 65 6.42 -1.29 4.56
CA PHE A 65 6.08 0.11 4.79
C PHE A 65 5.24 0.30 6.06
N SER A 66 4.21 -0.52 6.26
CA SER A 66 3.35 -0.47 7.45
C SER A 66 4.07 -0.91 8.72
N TYR A 67 5.00 -1.87 8.64
CA TYR A 67 5.85 -2.24 9.76
C TYR A 67 6.73 -1.07 10.19
N VAL A 68 7.37 -0.39 9.24
CA VAL A 68 8.20 0.78 9.55
C VAL A 68 7.36 1.87 10.21
N GLY A 69 6.15 2.14 9.69
CA GLY A 69 5.26 3.12 10.27
C GLY A 69 4.77 2.77 11.67
N ASN A 70 4.37 1.51 11.92
CA ASN A 70 3.88 1.09 13.24
C ASN A 70 5.01 0.91 14.26
N TYR A 71 6.25 0.71 13.84
CA TYR A 71 7.36 0.46 14.78
C TYR A 71 8.29 1.65 14.99
N PHE A 72 8.76 2.30 13.91
CA PHE A 72 9.72 3.40 13.99
C PHE A 72 9.06 4.78 14.09
N TRP A 73 7.88 4.97 13.48
CA TRP A 73 7.20 6.27 13.48
C TRP A 73 6.29 6.49 14.69
N THR A 74 6.31 5.58 15.66
CA THR A 74 5.55 5.67 16.92
C THR A 74 5.83 6.98 17.66
N HIS A 75 7.06 7.49 17.61
CA HIS A 75 7.40 8.78 18.23
C HIS A 75 6.62 9.94 17.59
N TYR A 76 6.46 9.95 16.25
CA TYR A 76 5.63 10.97 15.59
C TYR A 76 4.16 10.80 15.98
N PHE A 77 3.69 9.56 16.09
CA PHE A 77 2.31 9.26 16.45
C PHE A 77 1.95 9.65 17.89
N PHE A 78 2.80 9.29 18.86
CA PHE A 78 2.53 9.53 20.27
C PHE A 78 2.93 10.94 20.71
N THR A 79 4.07 11.45 20.24
CA THR A 79 4.63 12.73 20.72
C THR A 79 4.20 13.91 19.86
N VAL A 80 4.10 13.75 18.53
CA VAL A 80 3.74 14.86 17.62
C VAL A 80 2.22 14.98 17.48
N LEU A 81 1.51 13.85 17.32
CA LEU A 81 0.04 13.83 17.19
C LEU A 81 -0.70 13.71 18.53
N GLY A 82 -0.05 13.24 19.60
CA GLY A 82 -0.69 13.05 20.90
C GLY A 82 -1.77 11.95 20.90
N ALA A 83 -1.61 10.93 20.05
CA ALA A 83 -2.47 9.76 20.04
C ALA A 83 -2.09 8.75 21.12
N SER A 84 -3.01 7.88 21.55
CA SER A 84 -2.68 6.72 22.39
C SER A 84 -3.68 5.57 22.20
N TYR A 85 -3.19 4.34 22.36
CA TYR A 85 -4.00 3.13 22.30
C TYR A 85 -4.35 2.62 23.71
N THR A 86 -5.64 2.50 24.03
CA THR A 86 -6.12 2.16 25.38
C THR A 86 -6.61 0.72 25.53
N PHE A 87 -6.71 -0.05 24.44
CA PHE A 87 -7.17 -1.45 24.55
C PHE A 87 -6.12 -2.40 25.16
N PRO A 88 -6.56 -3.44 25.89
CA PRO A 88 -5.68 -4.43 26.48
C PRO A 88 -5.14 -5.38 25.40
N SER A 89 -3.83 -5.35 25.18
CA SER A 89 -3.17 -6.22 24.20
C SER A 89 -1.68 -6.34 24.49
N TRP A 90 -1.02 -7.30 23.86
CA TRP A 90 0.43 -7.32 23.76
C TRP A 90 0.89 -6.15 22.88
N LYS A 91 1.83 -5.35 23.37
CA LYS A 91 2.29 -4.12 22.71
C LYS A 91 3.77 -4.24 22.33
N MET A 92 4.13 -3.75 21.15
CA MET A 92 5.50 -3.56 20.71
C MET A 92 5.71 -2.06 20.49
N ASN A 93 6.65 -1.46 21.21
CA ASN A 93 6.86 0.00 21.20
C ASN A 93 5.57 0.80 21.47
N ASN A 94 4.80 0.38 22.50
CA ASN A 94 3.48 0.91 22.86
C ASN A 94 2.36 0.75 21.82
N VAL A 95 2.63 0.09 20.69
CA VAL A 95 1.65 -0.21 19.65
C VAL A 95 1.15 -1.65 19.78
N PRO A 96 -0.17 -1.88 19.88
CA PRO A 96 -0.75 -3.22 19.88
C PRO A 96 -0.42 -4.05 18.65
N HIS A 97 -0.11 -5.35 18.81
CA HIS A 97 0.22 -6.21 17.66
C HIS A 97 -0.93 -6.31 16.63
N THR A 98 -2.18 -6.20 17.08
CA THR A 98 -3.35 -6.24 16.20
C THR A 98 -3.39 -5.07 15.22
N THR A 99 -2.83 -3.90 15.56
CA THR A 99 -2.80 -2.75 14.64
C THR A 99 -1.81 -2.94 13.52
N PHE A 100 -0.75 -3.73 13.68
CA PHE A 100 0.16 -4.06 12.57
C PHE A 100 -0.58 -4.81 11.46
N LEU A 101 -1.42 -5.79 11.83
CA LEU A 101 -2.24 -6.54 10.90
C LEU A 101 -3.35 -5.67 10.29
N LEU A 102 -4.03 -4.88 11.12
CA LEU A 102 -5.08 -3.97 10.63
C LEU A 102 -4.53 -2.93 9.66
N THR A 103 -3.38 -2.31 10.00
CA THR A 103 -2.72 -1.32 9.14
C THR A 103 -2.35 -1.95 7.80
N HIS A 104 -1.87 -3.20 7.78
CA HIS A 104 -1.57 -3.87 6.52
C HIS A 104 -2.79 -3.92 5.59
N VAL A 105 -3.95 -4.36 6.11
CA VAL A 105 -5.18 -4.47 5.32
C VAL A 105 -5.69 -3.09 4.87
N CYS A 106 -5.73 -2.12 5.78
CA CYS A 106 -6.16 -0.76 5.50
C CYS A 106 -5.25 -0.09 4.45
N PHE A 107 -3.94 -0.16 4.64
CA PHE A 107 -2.98 0.46 3.72
C PHE A 107 -3.02 -0.22 2.36
N LEU A 108 -3.11 -1.55 2.30
CA LEU A 108 -3.24 -2.25 1.02
C LEU A 108 -4.49 -1.77 0.28
N PHE A 109 -5.63 -1.64 0.97
CA PHE A 109 -6.86 -1.12 0.38
C PHE A 109 -6.70 0.31 -0.17
N TYR A 110 -6.08 1.22 0.59
CA TYR A 110 -5.86 2.60 0.16
C TYR A 110 -4.96 2.67 -1.07
N HIS A 111 -3.87 1.90 -1.08
CA HIS A 111 -2.87 1.92 -2.15
C HIS A 111 -3.36 1.25 -3.44
N VAL A 112 -4.16 0.18 -3.33
CA VAL A 112 -4.82 -0.42 -4.50
C VAL A 112 -5.87 0.53 -5.07
N SER A 113 -6.68 1.15 -4.20
CA SER A 113 -7.69 2.13 -4.63
C SER A 113 -7.06 3.36 -5.29
N SER A 114 -5.93 3.86 -4.75
CA SER A 114 -5.17 4.95 -5.35
C SER A 114 -4.59 4.56 -6.71
N ASN A 115 -4.02 3.36 -6.83
CA ASN A 115 -3.46 2.87 -8.10
C ASN A 115 -4.53 2.78 -9.20
N ILE A 116 -5.71 2.23 -8.89
CA ILE A 116 -6.83 2.17 -9.85
C ILE A 116 -7.20 3.59 -10.30
N THR A 117 -7.32 4.51 -9.35
CA THR A 117 -7.73 5.90 -9.60
C THR A 117 -6.69 6.66 -10.44
N LEU A 118 -5.40 6.52 -10.10
CA LEU A 118 -4.30 7.15 -10.83
C LEU A 118 -4.09 6.56 -12.23
N ARG A 119 -4.26 5.24 -12.40
CA ARG A 119 -4.22 4.61 -13.73
C ARG A 119 -5.35 5.10 -14.63
N ARG A 120 -6.56 5.25 -14.06
CA ARG A 120 -7.70 5.86 -14.78
C ARG A 120 -7.40 7.31 -15.14
N LEU A 121 -6.87 8.10 -14.20
CA LEU A 121 -6.48 9.48 -14.49
C LEU A 121 -5.50 9.54 -15.67
N ARG A 122 -4.41 8.77 -15.61
CA ARG A 122 -3.39 8.70 -16.67
C ARG A 122 -3.98 8.39 -18.04
N HIS A 123 -4.95 7.48 -18.08
CA HIS A 123 -5.66 7.14 -19.31
C HIS A 123 -6.49 8.32 -19.84
N TYR A 124 -7.26 9.00 -18.98
CA TYR A 124 -8.06 10.15 -19.38
C TYR A 124 -7.24 11.39 -19.75
N THR A 125 -6.05 11.54 -19.16
CA THR A 125 -5.15 12.68 -19.43
C THR A 125 -4.07 12.34 -20.47
N ALA A 126 -4.18 11.21 -21.17
CA ALA A 126 -3.15 10.74 -22.10
C ALA A 126 -2.90 11.72 -23.25
N ASP A 127 -3.96 12.40 -23.72
CA ASP A 127 -3.90 13.33 -24.85
C ASP A 127 -3.55 14.77 -24.44
N LEU A 128 -3.39 15.04 -23.13
CA LEU A 128 -3.09 16.37 -22.61
C LEU A 128 -1.58 16.67 -22.64
N PRO A 129 -1.18 17.96 -22.66
CA PRO A 129 0.23 18.34 -22.55
C PRO A 129 0.87 17.83 -21.26
N ASP A 130 2.16 17.45 -21.32
CA ASP A 130 2.87 16.81 -20.20
C ASP A 130 2.80 17.60 -18.89
N LYS A 131 2.89 18.94 -18.94
CA LYS A 131 2.77 19.81 -17.76
C LYS A 131 1.41 19.70 -17.10
N VAL A 132 0.34 19.62 -17.90
CA VAL A 132 -1.04 19.49 -17.41
C VAL A 132 -1.25 18.11 -16.81
N ARG A 133 -0.73 17.05 -17.45
CA ARG A 133 -0.76 15.69 -16.90
C ARG A 133 -0.08 15.64 -15.54
N TRP A 134 1.14 16.17 -15.44
CA TRP A 134 1.90 16.18 -14.18
C TRP A 134 1.19 16.97 -13.09
N ALA A 135 0.69 18.17 -13.40
CA ALA A 135 -0.06 18.99 -12.45
C ALA A 135 -1.34 18.30 -11.97
N THR A 136 -2.06 17.64 -12.88
CA THR A 136 -3.30 16.91 -12.55
C THR A 136 -3.02 15.67 -11.70
N GLU A 137 -1.96 14.91 -12.02
CA GLU A 137 -1.52 13.78 -11.20
C GLU A 137 -1.12 14.24 -9.79
N ALA A 138 -0.30 15.29 -9.69
CA ALA A 138 0.11 15.84 -8.39
C ALA A 138 -1.08 16.34 -7.57
N ALA A 139 -2.00 17.09 -8.19
CA ALA A 139 -3.20 17.57 -7.53
C ALA A 139 -4.09 16.43 -7.03
N LEU A 140 -4.24 15.36 -7.84
CA LEU A 140 -5.02 14.20 -7.44
C LEU A 140 -4.36 13.41 -6.31
N ILE A 141 -3.04 13.24 -6.33
CA ILE A 141 -2.30 12.59 -5.24
C ILE A 141 -2.49 13.37 -3.94
N LEU A 142 -2.32 14.70 -3.97
CA LEU A 142 -2.52 15.55 -2.80
C LEU A 142 -3.95 15.47 -2.27
N ALA A 143 -4.94 15.56 -3.15
CA ALA A 143 -6.35 15.48 -2.77
C ALA A 143 -6.71 14.11 -2.19
N LEU A 144 -6.27 13.02 -2.84
CA LEU A 144 -6.55 11.66 -2.39
C LEU A 144 -5.83 11.34 -1.07
N ALA A 145 -4.57 11.75 -0.93
CA ALA A 145 -3.78 11.57 0.29
C ALA A 145 -4.46 12.25 1.48
N TYR A 146 -4.87 13.51 1.32
CA TYR A 146 -5.57 14.24 2.36
C TYR A 146 -6.94 13.63 2.67
N PHE A 147 -7.69 13.22 1.64
CA PHE A 147 -9.01 12.60 1.82
C PHE A 147 -8.93 11.29 2.61
N ILE A 148 -8.00 10.38 2.27
CA ILE A 148 -7.79 9.12 3.00
C ILE A 148 -7.33 9.41 4.42
N ALA A 149 -6.37 10.32 4.61
CA ALA A 149 -5.89 10.68 5.94
C ALA A 149 -7.02 11.25 6.83
N TYR A 150 -7.91 12.06 6.26
CA TYR A 150 -9.09 12.57 6.95
C TYR A 150 -10.06 11.46 7.33
N LEU A 151 -10.40 10.55 6.40
CA LEU A 151 -11.29 9.42 6.68
C LEU A 151 -10.72 8.51 7.78
N GLU A 152 -9.42 8.25 7.75
CA GLU A 152 -8.75 7.43 8.76
C GLU A 152 -8.75 8.13 10.12
N THR A 153 -8.51 9.44 10.16
CA THR A 153 -8.60 10.23 11.40
C THR A 153 -10.02 10.18 11.98
N VAL A 154 -11.05 10.32 11.15
CA VAL A 154 -12.46 10.21 11.58
C VAL A 154 -12.77 8.80 12.06
N ALA A 155 -12.34 7.76 11.33
CA ALA A 155 -12.57 6.37 11.74
C ALA A 155 -11.91 6.05 13.09
N ILE A 156 -10.67 6.49 13.27
CA ILE A 156 -9.89 6.29 14.49
C ILE A 156 -10.49 7.08 15.67
N SER A 157 -10.90 8.33 15.45
CA SER A 157 -11.49 9.18 16.51
C SER A 157 -12.81 8.65 17.08
N ASN A 158 -13.52 7.82 16.31
CA ASN A 158 -14.76 7.18 16.72
C ASN A 158 -14.52 5.79 17.33
N PHE A 159 -13.28 5.31 17.35
CA PHE A 159 -12.95 4.02 17.94
C PHE A 159 -12.79 4.16 19.46
N PRO A 160 -13.53 3.38 20.28
CA PRO A 160 -13.59 3.57 21.73
C PRO A 160 -12.27 3.29 22.46
N TYR A 161 -11.30 2.64 21.82
CA TYR A 161 -10.02 2.32 22.41
C TYR A 161 -8.85 3.14 21.87
N TYR A 162 -9.17 4.31 21.32
CA TYR A 162 -8.21 5.23 20.77
C TYR A 162 -8.48 6.64 21.29
N GLU A 163 -7.48 7.25 21.92
CA GLU A 163 -7.61 8.57 22.52
C GLU A 163 -6.63 9.57 21.90
N PHE A 164 -7.16 10.76 21.61
CA PHE A 164 -6.37 11.93 21.23
C PHE A 164 -6.39 12.94 22.38
N VAL A 165 -5.23 13.51 22.70
CA VAL A 165 -5.12 14.60 23.68
C VAL A 165 -5.89 15.84 23.20
N ASP A 166 -5.79 16.18 21.92
CA ASP A 166 -6.56 17.27 21.30
C ASP A 166 -7.13 16.84 19.95
N ARG A 167 -8.43 16.53 19.93
CA ARG A 167 -9.15 16.11 18.73
C ARG A 167 -9.28 17.23 17.71
N GLU A 168 -9.39 18.49 18.15
CA GLU A 168 -9.57 19.63 17.24
C GLU A 168 -8.29 19.89 16.45
N SER A 169 -7.14 19.85 17.12
CA SER A 169 -5.84 19.98 16.47
C SER A 169 -5.52 18.78 15.56
N MET A 170 -5.98 17.58 15.92
CA MET A 170 -5.86 16.41 15.04
C MET A 170 -6.63 16.59 13.72
N TYR A 171 -7.86 17.10 13.77
CA TYR A 171 -8.63 17.36 12.54
C TYR A 171 -8.03 18.47 11.68
N LYS A 172 -7.49 19.53 12.30
CA LYS A 172 -6.95 20.71 11.59
C LYS A 172 -5.58 20.46 10.99
N VAL A 173 -4.65 19.90 11.76
CA VAL A 173 -3.23 19.79 11.40
C VAL A 173 -2.76 18.34 11.38
N GLY A 174 -3.30 17.50 12.27
CA GLY A 174 -2.95 16.07 12.32
C GLY A 174 -3.26 15.32 11.03
N CYS A 175 -4.41 15.58 10.41
CA CYS A 175 -4.76 15.03 9.09
C CYS A 175 -3.72 15.37 8.02
N LEU A 176 -3.18 16.60 8.03
CA LEU A 176 -2.18 17.03 7.05
C LEU A 176 -0.82 16.36 7.32
N PHE A 177 -0.43 16.23 8.58
CA PHE A 177 0.78 15.50 8.96
C PHE A 177 0.67 14.02 8.57
N TYR A 178 -0.48 13.40 8.79
CA TYR A 178 -0.71 12.01 8.41
C TYR A 178 -0.77 11.83 6.88
N ALA A 179 -1.31 12.81 6.14
CA ALA A 179 -1.34 12.79 4.68
C ALA A 179 0.05 12.68 4.04
N ILE A 180 1.13 13.13 4.70
CA ILE A 180 2.52 12.99 4.22
C ILE A 180 2.86 11.54 3.86
N TYR A 181 2.30 10.58 4.62
CA TYR A 181 2.54 9.16 4.43
C TYR A 181 2.09 8.77 3.01
N PHE A 182 0.88 9.19 2.65
CA PHE A 182 0.23 8.91 1.38
C PHE A 182 0.76 9.75 0.21
N ILE A 183 1.16 11.00 0.47
CA ILE A 183 1.77 11.89 -0.55
C ILE A 183 3.02 11.25 -1.14
N VAL A 184 3.81 10.56 -0.33
CA VAL A 184 4.99 9.83 -0.79
C VAL A 184 4.65 8.41 -1.21
N SER A 185 3.84 7.68 -0.44
CA SER A 185 3.63 6.26 -0.68
C SER A 185 2.83 5.96 -1.95
N PHE A 186 1.83 6.76 -2.30
CA PHE A 186 1.04 6.57 -3.53
C PHE A 186 1.89 6.63 -4.82
N PRO A 187 2.68 7.68 -5.08
CA PRO A 187 3.53 7.72 -6.28
C PRO A 187 4.65 6.67 -6.24
N MET A 188 5.09 6.25 -5.05
CA MET A 188 6.08 5.18 -4.94
C MET A 188 5.47 3.81 -5.28
N PHE A 189 4.26 3.53 -4.79
CA PHE A 189 3.58 2.25 -4.94
C PHE A 189 3.05 1.99 -6.35
N ILE A 190 2.59 3.01 -7.08
CA ILE A 190 2.12 2.85 -8.47
C ILE A 190 3.23 2.39 -9.45
N ARG A 191 4.50 2.49 -9.07
CA ARG A 191 5.62 2.06 -9.93
C ARG A 191 5.77 0.55 -10.02
N ILE A 192 5.22 -0.20 -9.06
CA ILE A 192 5.32 -1.67 -9.01
C ILE A 192 4.65 -2.25 -10.26
N ASP A 193 5.44 -2.94 -11.08
CA ASP A 193 5.01 -3.70 -12.26
C ASP A 193 4.18 -2.90 -13.28
N GLU A 194 4.43 -1.59 -13.37
CA GLU A 194 3.72 -0.70 -14.30
C GLU A 194 4.24 -0.81 -15.74
N LYS A 195 5.54 -1.06 -15.93
CA LYS A 195 6.19 -1.16 -17.25
C LYS A 195 6.03 -2.57 -17.83
N PRO A 196 5.45 -2.72 -19.05
CA PRO A 196 5.42 -4.02 -19.72
C PRO A 196 6.84 -4.56 -19.94
N GLY A 197 7.14 -5.75 -19.41
CA GLY A 197 8.44 -6.41 -19.56
C GLY A 197 9.48 -6.13 -18.47
N ASP A 198 9.23 -5.17 -17.55
CA ASP A 198 10.08 -4.93 -16.36
C ASP A 198 9.30 -5.32 -15.10
N LYS A 199 9.20 -6.64 -14.86
CA LYS A 199 8.61 -7.18 -13.62
C LYS A 199 9.63 -7.04 -12.48
N TRP A 200 9.19 -6.53 -11.35
CA TRP A 200 10.03 -6.35 -10.18
C TRP A 200 10.19 -7.68 -9.44
N ASP A 201 11.39 -8.00 -9.01
CA ASP A 201 11.64 -9.08 -8.07
C ASP A 201 11.34 -8.63 -6.62
N LEU A 202 11.07 -9.59 -5.73
CA LEU A 202 10.74 -9.29 -4.32
C LEU A 202 11.82 -8.46 -3.60
N PRO A 203 13.13 -8.67 -3.81
CA PRO A 203 14.18 -7.82 -3.24
C PRO A 203 14.08 -6.35 -3.67
N ARG A 204 13.85 -6.08 -4.97
CA ARG A 204 13.66 -4.71 -5.47
C ARG A 204 12.45 -4.04 -4.84
N VAL A 205 11.35 -4.76 -4.69
CA VAL A 205 10.14 -4.28 -4.01
C VAL A 205 10.43 -3.93 -2.54
N ALA A 206 11.20 -4.79 -1.84
CA ALA A 206 11.57 -4.55 -0.45
C ALA A 206 12.47 -3.31 -0.28
N VAL A 207 13.48 -3.16 -1.13
CA VAL A 207 14.36 -1.98 -1.14
C VAL A 207 13.56 -0.71 -1.44
N ASP A 208 12.65 -0.77 -2.41
CA ASP A 208 11.81 0.38 -2.76
C ASP A 208 10.87 0.79 -1.62
N ALA A 209 10.26 -0.17 -0.92
CA ALA A 209 9.43 0.09 0.26
C ALA A 209 10.23 0.76 1.38
N LEU A 210 11.45 0.29 1.64
CA LEU A 210 12.36 0.90 2.62
C LEU A 210 12.78 2.32 2.21
N ALA A 211 13.06 2.55 0.92
CA ALA A 211 13.39 3.87 0.41
C ALA A 211 12.21 4.84 0.54
N ALA A 212 10.99 4.41 0.21
CA ALA A 212 9.78 5.19 0.41
C ALA A 212 9.56 5.52 1.89
N ALA A 213 9.77 4.55 2.79
CA ALA A 213 9.67 4.77 4.22
C ALA A 213 10.73 5.76 4.73
N MET A 214 11.97 5.68 4.24
CA MET A 214 13.01 6.64 4.60
C MET A 214 12.65 8.05 4.11
N LEU A 215 12.11 8.19 2.90
CA LEU A 215 11.67 9.48 2.37
C LEU A 215 10.54 10.08 3.22
N VAL A 216 9.55 9.30 3.62
CA VAL A 216 8.51 9.74 4.57
C VAL A 216 9.17 10.19 5.87
N THR A 217 10.09 9.39 6.43
CA THR A 217 10.79 9.71 7.68
C THR A 217 11.47 11.07 7.61
N ILE A 218 12.17 11.37 6.51
CA ILE A 218 12.82 12.66 6.29
C ILE A 218 11.80 13.79 6.29
N VAL A 219 10.68 13.65 5.59
CA VAL A 219 9.64 14.69 5.52
C VAL A 219 8.98 14.91 6.89
N LEU A 220 8.73 13.83 7.64
CA LEU A 220 8.19 13.91 9.01
C LEU A 220 9.17 14.60 9.97
N ASP A 221 10.47 14.33 9.83
CA ASP A 221 11.48 14.95 10.70
C ASP A 221 11.69 16.43 10.34
N LEU A 222 11.63 16.80 9.06
CA LEU A 222 11.59 18.21 8.64
C LEU A 222 10.40 18.93 9.26
N TRP A 223 9.19 18.34 9.20
CA TRP A 223 8.03 18.90 9.87
C TRP A 223 8.27 19.09 11.38
N ARG A 224 8.78 18.05 12.05
CA ARG A 224 9.09 18.10 13.49
C ARG A 224 10.09 19.21 13.83
N ILE A 225 11.13 19.42 13.03
CA ILE A 225 12.16 20.43 13.26
C ILE A 225 11.62 21.85 13.00
N PHE A 226 10.86 22.06 11.92
CA PHE A 226 10.41 23.39 11.52
C PHE A 226 9.12 23.85 12.20
N LEU A 227 8.17 22.95 12.43
CA LEU A 227 6.83 23.26 12.95
C LEU A 227 6.62 22.78 14.38
N GLY A 228 7.34 21.74 14.81
CA GLY A 228 7.24 21.20 16.17
C GLY A 228 6.03 20.28 16.39
N PRO A 229 5.82 19.82 17.63
CA PRO A 229 4.67 19.00 18.01
C PRO A 229 3.37 19.81 17.93
N ILE A 230 2.30 19.18 17.45
CA ILE A 230 0.97 19.82 17.30
C ILE A 230 0.28 19.96 18.66
N VAL A 231 0.66 19.11 19.63
CA VAL A 231 0.10 19.09 20.98
C VAL A 231 1.20 19.37 22.01
N SER A 232 0.91 20.25 22.96
CA SER A 232 1.76 20.46 24.14
C SER A 232 1.50 19.36 25.18
N ILE A 233 2.26 18.27 25.13
CA ILE A 233 2.19 17.20 26.13
C ILE A 233 2.91 17.69 27.41
N PRO A 234 2.22 17.87 28.56
CA PRO A 234 2.87 18.25 29.80
C PRO A 234 3.82 17.13 30.27
N GLY A 235 5.13 17.40 30.30
CA GLY A 235 6.13 16.46 30.86
C GLY A 235 7.37 16.18 30.00
N THR A 236 7.42 16.61 28.74
CA THR A 236 8.55 16.32 27.83
C THR A 236 9.84 17.10 28.11
N LYS A 237 9.91 17.90 29.19
CA LYS A 237 11.15 18.55 29.65
C LYS A 237 12.05 17.66 30.51
N GLN A 238 11.64 16.44 30.83
CA GLN A 238 12.50 15.47 31.50
C GLN A 238 12.69 14.30 30.56
N CYS A 239 13.86 14.19 29.94
CA CYS A 239 14.30 12.94 29.32
C CYS A 239 14.58 11.95 30.44
N PRO A 240 13.79 10.88 30.66
CA PRO A 240 14.37 9.71 31.28
C PRO A 240 15.30 9.11 30.23
N GLN A 241 16.57 8.90 30.59
CA GLN A 241 17.50 8.12 29.79
C GLN A 241 16.93 6.69 29.65
N VAL A 242 16.15 6.45 28.61
CA VAL A 242 15.67 5.12 28.28
C VAL A 242 16.27 4.79 26.92
N GLY A 243 17.26 3.90 26.95
CA GLY A 243 17.78 3.28 25.74
C GLY A 243 16.71 2.45 25.03
N LEU A 244 17.15 1.55 24.17
CA LEU A 244 16.27 0.62 23.45
C LEU A 244 15.23 -0.03 24.41
N PRO A 245 13.94 -0.11 24.04
CA PRO A 245 12.84 -0.51 24.95
C PRO A 245 12.99 -1.84 25.67
N TRP A 246 13.87 -2.73 25.18
CA TRP A 246 14.16 -4.05 25.74
C TRP A 246 15.37 -4.07 26.69
N PHE A 247 16.04 -2.94 26.89
CA PHE A 247 17.19 -2.80 27.80
C PHE A 247 16.82 -2.21 29.17
N THR A 248 15.54 -2.18 29.54
CA THR A 248 15.15 -1.83 30.90
C THR A 248 15.53 -2.98 31.84
N GLY A 249 16.81 -2.98 32.25
CA GLY A 249 17.31 -3.81 33.33
C GLY A 249 16.49 -3.56 34.58
N HIS A 250 16.16 -4.64 35.28
CA HIS A 250 15.62 -4.63 36.63
C HIS A 250 16.55 -3.83 37.55
N ALA A 251 16.28 -2.55 37.72
CA ALA A 251 16.95 -1.70 38.68
C ALA A 251 15.98 -1.44 39.85
N ASN A 252 16.05 -2.35 40.82
CA ASN A 252 15.93 -2.14 42.26
C ASN A 252 14.71 -1.37 42.79
N LEU A 253 13.75 -2.12 43.34
CA LEU A 253 12.88 -1.64 44.41
C LEU A 253 13.69 -1.58 45.72
N PRO A 254 13.58 -0.50 46.53
CA PRO A 254 13.90 -0.56 47.95
C PRO A 254 12.87 -1.38 48.73
#